data_AF-A0A3N5AAR6-F1
#
_entry.id   AF-A0A3N5AAR6-F1
#
_cell.length_a   1.000
_cell.length_b   1.000
_cell.length_c   1.000
_cell.angle_alpha   90.00
_cell.angle_beta   90.00
_cell.angle_gamma   90.00
#
_symmetry.space_group_name_H-M   'P 1'
#
loop_
_entity.id
_entity.type
_entity.pdbx_description
1 polymer ?
#
loop_
_entity_poly.entity_id
_entity_poly.type
_entity_poly.pdbx_seq_one_letter_code
_entity_poly.pdbx_strand_id
1 'polypeptide(L)'
;MPKELRAQFAEYQAKLRLRGLKGSGFDALTARNYDEYLVKQYLEPSATKYLTALSDSDRATYLAKTTFITWSGGKATFTWDDFVTHVGARKKTTPTFDAFDLSAGENNVFGAGTTENRHFTAYSAKNDTTGLSSKRVAADIPEKLHLMKPMYHLAEKVNGRRSKHWWIRLGTNDSDTSHVISANLAAANGLGDEVNHLYYWDEGHGANTDPGDFITWIAKVTGYKGPKK
;
A
#
# COMPACT_ATOMS: atom_id res chain seq x y z
N MET A 1 7.23 14.24 6.58
CA MET A 1 6.21 13.80 7.56
C MET A 1 6.60 14.36 8.94
N PRO A 2 5.66 14.95 9.71
CA PRO A 2 5.86 15.35 11.11
C PRO A 2 6.44 14.22 11.96
N LYS A 3 7.21 14.57 12.99
CA LYS A 3 7.86 13.59 13.87
C LYS A 3 6.83 12.71 14.59
N GLU A 4 5.72 13.30 14.99
CA GLU A 4 4.61 12.67 15.71
C GLU A 4 3.94 11.60 14.88
N LEU A 5 3.62 11.88 13.61
CA LEU A 5 2.99 10.91 12.71
C LEU A 5 3.93 9.74 12.37
N ARG A 6 5.25 9.98 12.27
CA ARG A 6 6.23 8.89 12.13
C ARG A 6 6.28 8.00 13.36
N ALA A 7 6.27 8.58 14.56
CA ALA A 7 6.25 7.82 15.80
C ALA A 7 4.97 6.98 15.94
N GLN A 8 3.80 7.58 15.67
CA GLN A 8 2.52 6.86 15.68
C GLN A 8 2.48 5.73 14.65
N PHE A 9 3.09 5.93 13.47
CA PHE A 9 3.22 4.85 12.49
C PHE A 9 4.07 3.69 13.02
N ALA A 10 5.19 3.98 13.69
CA ALA A 10 6.04 2.93 14.28
C ALA A 10 5.29 2.10 15.34
N GLU A 11 4.53 2.76 16.20
CA GLU A 11 3.68 2.10 17.19
C GLU A 11 2.58 1.27 16.54
N TYR A 12 1.87 1.84 15.55
CA TYR A 12 0.83 1.14 14.80
C TYR A 12 1.38 -0.11 14.11
N GLN A 13 2.48 0.02 13.38
CA GLN A 13 3.08 -1.08 12.64
C GLN A 13 3.50 -2.22 13.57
N ALA A 14 4.11 -1.90 14.72
CA ALA A 14 4.49 -2.88 15.73
C ALA A 14 3.26 -3.60 16.33
N LYS A 15 2.15 -2.88 16.58
CA LYS A 15 0.92 -3.45 17.13
C LYS A 15 0.28 -4.48 16.20
N LEU A 16 0.42 -4.33 14.88
CA LEU A 16 -0.13 -5.29 13.92
C LEU A 16 0.55 -6.67 13.99
N ARG A 17 1.77 -6.75 14.53
CA ARG A 17 2.55 -8.00 14.65
C ARG A 17 2.67 -8.77 13.32
N LEU A 18 2.72 -8.04 12.21
CA LEU A 18 2.82 -8.62 10.88
C LEU A 18 4.21 -9.21 10.67
N ARG A 19 4.23 -10.27 9.86
CA ARG A 19 5.46 -10.93 9.43
C ARG A 19 5.67 -10.77 7.95
N GLY A 20 6.94 -10.79 7.52
CA GLY A 20 7.26 -10.80 6.10
C GLY A 20 6.68 -12.06 5.43
N LEU A 21 6.43 -11.99 4.12
CA LEU A 21 5.97 -13.16 3.38
C LEU A 21 6.98 -14.31 3.49
N LYS A 22 6.50 -15.55 3.41
CA LYS A 22 7.36 -16.74 3.48
C LYS A 22 8.45 -16.65 2.40
N GLY A 23 9.70 -16.82 2.82
CA GLY A 23 10.87 -16.72 1.93
C GLY A 23 11.40 -15.31 1.70
N SER A 24 10.74 -14.26 2.25
CA SER A 24 11.24 -12.88 2.17
C SER A 24 12.51 -12.65 2.99
N GLY A 25 12.76 -13.48 4.02
CA GLY A 25 13.84 -13.26 4.99
C GLY A 25 13.48 -12.30 6.14
N PHE A 26 12.26 -11.75 6.15
CA PHE A 26 11.80 -10.82 7.18
C PHE A 26 10.85 -11.51 8.15
N ASP A 27 11.26 -11.63 9.42
CA ASP A 27 10.39 -12.22 10.43
C ASP A 27 9.34 -11.23 10.91
N ALA A 28 9.70 -10.20 11.69
CA ALA A 28 8.77 -9.14 12.09
C ALA A 28 8.88 -7.92 11.16
N LEU A 29 7.73 -7.40 10.69
CA LEU A 29 7.67 -6.14 9.95
C LEU A 29 7.47 -4.98 10.92
N THR A 30 8.47 -4.10 10.97
CA THR A 30 8.51 -2.92 11.84
C THR A 30 8.77 -1.67 11.01
N ALA A 31 8.53 -0.48 11.55
CA ALA A 31 8.89 0.75 10.84
C ALA A 31 10.39 0.90 10.54
N ARG A 32 11.27 0.11 11.18
CA ARG A 32 12.73 0.19 10.99
C ARG A 32 13.26 -0.65 9.83
N ASN A 33 12.50 -1.62 9.33
CA ASN A 33 12.92 -2.53 8.27
C ASN A 33 11.92 -2.61 7.12
N TYR A 34 10.86 -1.80 7.15
CA TYR A 34 9.79 -1.88 6.16
C TYR A 34 10.23 -1.41 4.78
N ASP A 35 11.10 -0.41 4.74
CA ASP A 35 11.79 0.08 3.54
C ASP A 35 12.57 -1.05 2.86
N GLU A 36 13.44 -1.74 3.60
CA GLU A 36 14.20 -2.87 3.08
C GLU A 36 13.28 -4.01 2.64
N TYR A 37 12.24 -4.31 3.42
CA TYR A 37 11.23 -5.28 3.05
C TYR A 37 10.54 -4.92 1.73
N LEU A 38 10.11 -3.67 1.53
CA LEU A 38 9.49 -3.23 0.28
C LEU A 38 10.45 -3.38 -0.90
N VAL A 39 11.70 -2.94 -0.75
CA VAL A 39 12.73 -3.05 -1.78
C VAL A 39 12.92 -4.50 -2.20
N LYS A 40 13.22 -5.39 -1.24
CA LYS A 40 13.57 -6.78 -1.50
C LYS A 40 12.39 -7.64 -1.92
N GLN A 41 11.23 -7.48 -1.27
CA GLN A 41 10.07 -8.31 -1.53
C GLN A 41 9.31 -7.90 -2.79
N TYR A 42 9.32 -6.61 -3.15
CA TYR A 42 8.44 -6.12 -4.21
C TYR A 42 9.13 -5.27 -5.27
N LEU A 43 9.93 -4.27 -4.89
CA LEU A 43 10.42 -3.27 -5.85
C LEU A 43 11.52 -3.83 -6.76
N GLU A 44 12.55 -4.48 -6.20
CA GLU A 44 13.61 -5.13 -6.99
C GLU A 44 13.05 -6.23 -7.92
N PRO A 45 12.17 -7.15 -7.45
CA PRO A 45 11.50 -8.10 -8.33
C PRO A 45 10.67 -7.43 -9.44
N SER A 46 9.97 -6.35 -9.14
CA SER A 46 9.14 -5.64 -10.11
C SER A 46 9.97 -4.95 -11.19
N ALA A 47 11.00 -4.19 -10.79
CA ALA A 47 11.97 -3.60 -11.70
C ALA A 47 12.66 -4.66 -12.55
N THR A 48 13.01 -5.79 -11.95
CA THR A 48 13.63 -6.92 -12.66
C THR A 48 12.69 -7.49 -13.73
N LYS A 49 11.41 -7.71 -13.40
CA LYS A 49 10.41 -8.18 -14.36
C LYS A 49 10.27 -7.19 -15.52
N TYR A 50 10.18 -5.89 -15.23
CA TYR A 50 10.08 -4.84 -16.23
C TYR A 50 11.30 -4.82 -17.17
N LEU A 51 12.50 -4.72 -16.61
CA LEU A 51 13.75 -4.66 -17.39
C LEU A 51 14.02 -5.93 -18.20
N THR A 52 13.57 -7.09 -17.71
CA THR A 52 13.70 -8.37 -18.44
C THR A 52 12.79 -8.43 -19.66
N ALA A 53 11.62 -7.76 -19.61
CA ALA A 53 10.67 -7.75 -20.70
C ALA A 53 11.04 -6.78 -21.83
N LEU A 54 11.95 -5.82 -21.57
CA LEU A 54 12.46 -4.89 -22.57
C LEU A 54 13.42 -5.59 -23.55
N SER A 55 13.50 -5.05 -24.76
CA SER A 55 14.60 -5.38 -25.68
C SER A 55 15.95 -4.92 -25.11
N ASP A 56 17.06 -5.49 -25.59
CA ASP A 56 18.40 -5.08 -25.14
C ASP A 56 18.66 -3.58 -25.35
N SER A 57 18.20 -3.03 -26.48
CA SER A 57 18.35 -1.61 -26.81
C SER A 57 17.50 -0.71 -25.91
N ASP A 58 16.24 -1.09 -25.65
CA ASP A 58 15.35 -0.30 -24.78
C ASP A 58 15.82 -0.34 -23.33
N ARG A 59 16.27 -1.51 -22.87
CA ARG A 59 16.86 -1.66 -21.53
C ARG A 59 18.11 -0.81 -21.38
N ALA A 60 19.02 -0.82 -22.35
CA ALA A 60 20.23 0.02 -22.31
C ALA A 60 19.86 1.51 -22.26
N THR A 61 18.88 1.93 -23.06
CA THR A 61 18.38 3.32 -23.08
C THR A 61 17.74 3.71 -21.75
N TYR A 62 16.96 2.83 -21.15
CA TYR A 62 16.33 3.05 -19.85
C TYR A 62 17.39 3.17 -18.75
N LEU A 63 18.31 2.21 -18.64
CA LEU A 63 19.36 2.21 -17.61
C LEU A 63 20.32 3.40 -17.74
N ALA A 64 20.53 3.95 -18.94
CA ALA A 64 21.29 5.18 -19.14
C ALA A 64 20.60 6.42 -18.53
N LYS A 65 19.27 6.41 -18.41
CA LYS A 65 18.48 7.48 -17.77
C LYS A 65 18.24 7.21 -16.28
N THR A 66 18.20 5.94 -15.89
CA THR A 66 17.86 5.46 -14.55
C THR A 66 19.10 4.89 -13.86
N THR A 67 20.11 5.75 -13.70
CA THR A 67 21.48 5.34 -13.33
C THR A 67 21.64 4.81 -11.91
N PHE A 68 20.65 5.01 -11.04
CA PHE A 68 20.65 4.44 -9.68
C PHE A 68 20.42 2.92 -9.67
N ILE A 69 19.85 2.35 -10.73
CA ILE A 69 19.61 0.91 -10.82
C ILE A 69 20.90 0.22 -11.23
N THR A 70 21.40 -0.65 -10.36
CA THR A 70 22.42 -1.61 -10.74
C THR A 70 21.76 -2.82 -11.39
N TRP A 71 22.02 -3.01 -12.69
CA TRP A 71 21.59 -4.18 -13.46
C TRP A 71 22.74 -5.18 -13.61
N SER A 72 22.64 -6.33 -12.94
CA SER A 72 23.68 -7.37 -12.99
C SER A 72 23.07 -8.76 -12.85
N GLY A 73 23.59 -9.74 -13.61
CA GLY A 73 23.12 -11.12 -13.57
C GLY A 73 21.62 -11.28 -13.85
N GLY A 74 21.04 -10.39 -14.66
CA GLY A 74 19.60 -10.38 -14.95
C GLY A 74 18.72 -9.87 -13.80
N LYS A 75 19.27 -9.10 -12.86
CA LYS A 75 18.55 -8.56 -11.70
C LYS A 75 18.81 -7.07 -11.51
N ALA A 76 17.76 -6.36 -11.09
CA ALA A 76 17.81 -4.97 -10.68
C ALA A 76 18.04 -4.88 -9.17
N THR A 77 18.93 -3.98 -8.73
CA THR A 77 19.16 -3.66 -7.32
C THR A 77 19.33 -2.15 -7.14
N PHE A 78 18.84 -1.63 -6.01
CA PHE A 78 18.87 -0.21 -5.65
C PHE A 78 18.52 -0.02 -4.17
N THR A 79 18.77 1.16 -3.62
CA THR A 79 18.36 1.48 -2.23
C THR A 79 16.94 2.04 -2.18
N TRP A 80 16.34 2.07 -0.99
CA TRP A 80 15.07 2.75 -0.77
C TRP A 80 15.15 4.25 -1.09
N ASP A 81 16.25 4.90 -0.74
CA ASP A 81 16.46 6.33 -1.00
C ASP A 81 16.55 6.64 -2.51
N ASP A 82 17.20 5.75 -3.27
CA ASP A 82 17.23 5.85 -4.74
C ASP A 82 15.81 5.72 -5.31
N PHE A 83 15.05 4.74 -4.83
CA PHE A 83 13.66 4.55 -5.24
C PHE A 83 12.79 5.77 -4.92
N VAL A 84 12.91 6.35 -3.72
CA VAL A 84 12.14 7.55 -3.34
C VAL A 84 12.53 8.74 -4.20
N THR A 85 13.82 8.90 -4.50
CA THR A 85 14.30 9.92 -5.44
C THR A 85 13.70 9.74 -6.83
N HIS A 86 13.62 8.51 -7.32
CA HIS A 86 13.05 8.16 -8.62
C HIS A 86 11.55 8.45 -8.72
N VAL A 87 10.77 8.06 -7.70
CA VAL A 87 9.33 8.38 -7.63
C VAL A 87 9.11 9.89 -7.58
N GLY A 88 10.04 10.62 -6.97
CA GLY A 88 10.09 12.09 -7.01
C GLY A 88 9.34 12.77 -5.88
N ALA A 89 8.83 13.98 -6.17
CA ALA A 89 8.25 14.85 -5.15
C ALA A 89 6.97 14.25 -4.53
N ARG A 90 6.81 14.47 -3.22
CA ARG A 90 5.60 14.08 -2.48
C ARG A 90 4.35 14.72 -3.11
N LYS A 91 3.38 13.88 -3.47
CA LYS A 91 2.10 14.31 -4.08
C LYS A 91 1.19 15.10 -3.13
N LYS A 92 1.01 14.65 -1.89
CA LYS A 92 0.02 15.18 -0.94
C LYS A 92 0.67 15.86 0.26
N THR A 93 0.03 16.91 0.78
CA THR A 93 0.43 17.60 2.02
C THR A 93 0.26 16.69 3.25
N THR A 94 0.65 17.18 4.42
CA THR A 94 0.50 16.42 5.68
C THR A 94 -0.40 17.18 6.65
N PRO A 95 -1.39 16.52 7.30
CA PRO A 95 -1.80 15.12 7.14
C PRO A 95 -2.43 14.83 5.76
N THR A 96 -2.16 13.63 5.24
CA THR A 96 -2.44 13.28 3.84
C THR A 96 -3.91 12.93 3.56
N PHE A 97 -4.65 12.46 4.56
CA PHE A 97 -6.03 11.96 4.41
C PHE A 97 -7.02 12.70 5.30
N ASP A 98 -6.66 12.96 6.56
CA ASP A 98 -7.52 13.70 7.50
C ASP A 98 -6.99 15.13 7.62
N ALA A 99 -7.37 16.01 6.68
CA ALA A 99 -6.84 17.37 6.61
C ALA A 99 -7.24 18.19 7.85
N PHE A 100 -6.34 19.04 8.34
CA PHE A 100 -6.61 19.88 9.52
C PHE A 100 -7.76 20.87 9.30
N ASP A 101 -8.00 21.27 8.05
CA ASP A 101 -9.07 22.17 7.64
C ASP A 101 -10.30 21.43 7.09
N LEU A 102 -10.36 20.10 7.23
CA LEU A 102 -11.44 19.24 6.73
C LEU A 102 -11.64 19.26 5.21
N SER A 103 -10.66 19.74 4.45
CA SER A 103 -10.76 19.90 2.98
C SER A 103 -10.57 18.61 2.18
N ALA A 104 -10.03 17.55 2.78
CA ALA A 104 -9.77 16.31 2.05
C ALA A 104 -11.06 15.54 1.75
N GLY A 105 -11.08 14.83 0.61
CA GLY A 105 -12.22 14.00 0.22
C GLY A 105 -12.56 12.93 1.27
N GLU A 106 -11.55 12.40 1.96
CA GLU A 106 -11.77 11.44 3.04
C GLU A 106 -12.48 12.06 4.25
N ASN A 107 -12.31 13.36 4.53
CA ASN A 107 -13.10 14.02 5.58
C ASN A 107 -14.59 13.99 5.27
N ASN A 108 -14.96 14.12 3.99
CA ASN A 108 -16.34 14.01 3.52
C ASN A 108 -16.91 12.59 3.67
N VAL A 109 -16.11 11.56 3.38
CA VAL A 109 -16.49 10.15 3.59
C VAL A 109 -16.92 9.91 5.04
N PHE A 110 -16.28 10.61 5.99
CA PHE A 110 -16.60 10.52 7.40
C PHE A 110 -17.67 11.51 7.89
N GLY A 111 -18.36 12.25 7.02
CA GLY A 111 -19.55 13.04 7.36
C GLY A 111 -20.69 12.24 8.03
N ALA A 112 -21.69 12.96 8.55
CA ALA A 112 -22.93 12.40 9.09
C ALA A 112 -24.09 13.40 9.04
N GLY A 113 -25.25 12.95 8.56
CA GLY A 113 -26.45 13.78 8.45
C GLY A 113 -26.17 15.04 7.63
N THR A 114 -26.35 16.21 8.24
CA THR A 114 -26.07 17.51 7.63
C THR A 114 -24.65 18.03 7.88
N THR A 115 -23.79 17.26 8.56
CA THR A 115 -22.37 17.57 8.74
C THR A 115 -21.56 16.88 7.65
N GLU A 116 -21.15 17.64 6.64
CA GLU A 116 -20.47 17.11 5.45
C GLU A 116 -19.11 16.49 5.77
N ASN A 117 -18.26 17.20 6.52
CA ASN A 117 -16.87 16.81 6.73
C ASN A 117 -16.58 16.65 8.22
N ARG A 118 -15.91 15.56 8.60
CA ARG A 118 -15.49 15.31 9.99
C ARG A 118 -14.08 14.75 10.03
N HIS A 119 -13.36 15.03 11.12
CA HIS A 119 -12.09 14.36 11.40
C HIS A 119 -12.34 12.89 11.75
N PHE A 120 -11.39 12.04 11.35
CA PHE A 120 -11.43 10.61 11.60
C PHE A 120 -10.17 10.07 12.29
N THR A 121 -9.25 10.95 12.66
CA THR A 121 -8.06 10.65 13.44
C THR A 121 -7.98 11.58 14.64
N ALA A 122 -7.55 11.04 15.79
CA ALA A 122 -7.33 11.86 16.99
C ALA A 122 -6.24 12.92 16.76
N TYR A 123 -5.25 12.63 15.91
CA TYR A 123 -4.19 13.57 15.58
C TYR A 123 -4.74 14.79 14.85
N SER A 124 -5.53 14.62 13.79
CA SER A 124 -6.06 15.78 13.06
C SER A 124 -7.15 16.50 13.83
N ALA A 125 -8.03 15.79 14.56
CA ALA A 125 -9.01 16.44 15.42
C ALA A 125 -8.37 17.35 16.48
N LYS A 126 -7.25 16.92 17.07
CA LYS A 126 -6.48 17.74 18.03
C LYS A 126 -5.88 19.00 17.38
N ASN A 127 -5.48 18.90 16.12
CA ASN A 127 -4.82 19.96 15.36
C ASN A 127 -5.75 20.67 14.38
N ASP A 128 -7.07 20.54 14.54
CA ASP A 128 -8.07 21.19 13.70
C ASP A 128 -7.79 22.70 13.57
N THR A 129 -7.96 23.22 12.36
CA THR A 129 -7.77 24.65 12.04
C THR A 129 -9.07 25.35 11.65
N THR A 130 -10.20 24.63 11.59
CA THR A 130 -11.49 25.22 11.19
C THR A 130 -12.20 25.97 12.32
N GLY A 131 -11.78 25.74 13.57
CA GLY A 131 -12.38 26.37 14.75
C GLY A 131 -13.52 25.56 15.35
N LEU A 132 -13.58 24.25 15.08
CA LEU A 132 -14.56 23.36 15.72
C LEU A 132 -14.47 23.46 17.24
N SER A 133 -15.66 23.46 17.88
CA SER A 133 -15.79 23.51 19.34
C SER A 133 -15.21 22.28 20.04
N SER A 134 -15.18 21.14 19.35
CA SER A 134 -14.56 19.90 19.82
C SER A 134 -13.30 19.59 19.04
N LYS A 135 -12.20 19.33 19.76
CA LYS A 135 -10.92 18.81 19.24
C LYS A 135 -10.81 17.29 19.38
N ARG A 136 -11.95 16.60 19.37
CA ARG A 136 -12.06 15.13 19.47
C ARG A 136 -12.81 14.59 18.27
N VAL A 137 -12.45 13.37 17.84
CA VAL A 137 -13.24 12.63 16.85
C VAL A 137 -14.65 12.39 17.40
N ALA A 138 -15.65 12.42 16.52
CA ALA A 138 -17.02 12.13 16.92
C ALA A 138 -17.15 10.67 17.42
N ALA A 139 -18.09 10.43 18.33
CA ALA A 139 -18.17 9.18 19.08
C ALA A 139 -18.47 7.94 18.20
N ASP A 140 -19.11 8.13 17.04
CA ASP A 140 -19.43 7.09 16.06
C ASP A 140 -18.24 6.71 15.15
N ILE A 141 -17.24 7.59 15.02
CA ILE A 141 -16.11 7.42 14.11
C ILE A 141 -15.32 6.13 14.36
N PRO A 142 -14.98 5.73 15.60
CA PRO A 142 -14.24 4.50 15.84
C PRO A 142 -14.94 3.25 15.28
N GLU A 143 -16.26 3.15 15.43
CA GLU A 143 -17.02 2.01 14.88
C GLU A 143 -17.11 2.09 13.36
N LYS A 144 -17.32 3.28 12.78
CA LYS A 144 -17.28 3.46 11.32
C LYS A 144 -15.92 3.06 10.73
N LEU A 145 -14.82 3.40 11.40
CA LEU A 145 -13.47 2.97 11.03
C LEU A 145 -13.30 1.44 11.11
N HIS A 146 -13.83 0.80 12.14
CA HIS A 146 -13.81 -0.67 12.23
C HIS A 146 -14.48 -1.33 11.03
N LEU A 147 -15.64 -0.82 10.61
CA LEU A 147 -16.40 -1.37 9.48
C LEU A 147 -15.71 -1.15 8.12
N MET A 148 -14.99 -0.04 7.96
CA MET A 148 -14.38 0.35 6.67
C MET A 148 -12.92 -0.07 6.51
N LYS A 149 -12.26 -0.51 7.59
CA LYS A 149 -10.83 -0.84 7.60
C LYS A 149 -10.62 -2.35 7.45
N PRO A 150 -10.09 -2.85 6.31
CA PRO A 150 -9.88 -4.30 6.12
C PRO A 150 -9.00 -4.93 7.21
N MET A 151 -7.97 -4.21 7.69
CA MET A 151 -7.09 -4.68 8.76
C MET A 151 -7.82 -4.98 10.07
N TYR A 152 -8.96 -4.35 10.35
CA TYR A 152 -9.77 -4.71 11.52
C TYR A 152 -10.31 -6.13 11.37
N HIS A 153 -10.88 -6.46 10.20
CA HIS A 153 -11.45 -7.78 9.91
C HIS A 153 -10.41 -8.86 9.64
N LEU A 154 -9.17 -8.46 9.36
CA LEU A 154 -8.05 -9.37 9.17
C LEU A 154 -7.32 -9.60 10.50
N ALA A 155 -6.80 -8.57 11.15
CA ALA A 155 -5.86 -8.73 12.26
C ALA A 155 -6.46 -8.52 13.66
N GLU A 156 -7.49 -7.68 13.81
CA GLU A 156 -8.00 -7.29 15.15
C GLU A 156 -9.21 -8.12 15.58
N LYS A 157 -10.24 -8.20 14.72
CA LYS A 157 -11.45 -9.01 14.88
C LYS A 157 -11.63 -9.87 13.65
N VAL A 158 -10.90 -10.99 13.63
CA VAL A 158 -10.81 -11.90 12.49
C VAL A 158 -12.20 -12.34 12.03
N ASN A 159 -12.55 -12.02 10.79
CA ASN A 159 -13.75 -12.55 10.14
C ASN A 159 -13.43 -13.90 9.49
N GLY A 160 -14.01 -14.99 10.01
CA GLY A 160 -13.84 -16.33 9.45
C GLY A 160 -14.51 -16.56 8.09
N ARG A 161 -15.48 -15.70 7.71
CA ARG A 161 -16.25 -15.79 6.46
C ARG A 161 -15.71 -14.89 5.34
N ARG A 162 -14.55 -14.27 5.53
CA ARG A 162 -13.92 -13.40 4.53
C ARG A 162 -13.44 -14.18 3.30
N SER A 163 -13.23 -13.47 2.18
CA SER A 163 -12.57 -14.04 0.99
C SER A 163 -11.20 -14.62 1.35
N LYS A 164 -10.89 -15.75 0.73
CA LYS A 164 -9.61 -16.46 0.90
C LYS A 164 -8.64 -16.23 -0.26
N HIS A 165 -9.07 -15.59 -1.34
CA HIS A 165 -8.23 -15.35 -2.51
C HIS A 165 -8.24 -13.84 -2.80
N TRP A 166 -7.05 -13.24 -2.84
CA TRP A 166 -6.86 -11.80 -3.01
C TRP A 166 -5.91 -11.52 -4.17
N TRP A 167 -6.30 -10.60 -5.04
CA TRP A 167 -5.48 -10.05 -6.11
C TRP A 167 -5.31 -8.56 -5.88
N ILE A 168 -4.10 -8.13 -5.54
CA ILE A 168 -3.81 -6.75 -5.13
C ILE A 168 -2.69 -6.19 -6.01
N ARG A 169 -2.91 -5.00 -6.57
CA ARG A 169 -2.03 -4.35 -7.55
C ARG A 169 -1.99 -2.85 -7.34
N LEU A 170 -0.80 -2.27 -7.32
CA LEU A 170 -0.59 -0.82 -7.31
C LEU A 170 0.63 -0.49 -8.18
N GLY A 171 0.70 0.72 -8.73
CA GLY A 171 1.91 1.18 -9.41
C GLY A 171 3.02 1.58 -8.43
N THR A 172 4.30 1.44 -8.80
CA THR A 172 5.39 1.94 -7.95
C THR A 172 5.47 3.47 -7.93
N ASN A 173 4.95 4.14 -8.97
CA ASN A 173 4.80 5.60 -9.03
C ASN A 173 3.42 6.09 -8.52
N ASP A 174 2.55 5.18 -8.08
CA ASP A 174 1.34 5.54 -7.35
C ASP A 174 1.72 6.07 -5.95
N SER A 175 1.59 7.38 -5.79
CA SER A 175 1.86 8.11 -4.55
C SER A 175 0.59 8.69 -3.92
N ASP A 176 -0.60 8.19 -4.30
CA ASP A 176 -1.88 8.56 -3.67
C ASP A 176 -2.00 8.01 -2.24
N THR A 177 -1.28 6.92 -1.96
CA THR A 177 -1.05 6.37 -0.62
C THR A 177 0.34 5.73 -0.53
N SER A 178 0.77 5.35 0.67
CA SER A 178 2.03 4.61 0.85
C SER A 178 1.88 3.15 0.44
N HIS A 179 2.87 2.60 -0.27
CA HIS A 179 2.97 1.17 -0.59
C HIS A 179 2.80 0.26 0.64
N VAL A 180 3.24 0.72 1.82
CA VAL A 180 3.04 0.02 3.10
C VAL A 180 1.59 -0.42 3.33
N ILE A 181 0.59 0.34 2.86
CA ILE A 181 -0.83 0.02 3.07
C ILE A 181 -1.19 -1.32 2.42
N SER A 182 -0.84 -1.53 1.15
CA SER A 182 -1.15 -2.78 0.46
C SER A 182 -0.20 -3.91 0.87
N ALA A 183 1.06 -3.60 1.17
CA ALA A 183 2.01 -4.57 1.70
C ALA A 183 1.57 -5.13 3.05
N ASN A 184 0.96 -4.30 3.93
CA ASN A 184 0.38 -4.77 5.18
C ASN A 184 -0.82 -5.69 4.96
N LEU A 185 -1.69 -5.39 3.99
CA LEU A 185 -2.79 -6.29 3.61
C LEU A 185 -2.26 -7.64 3.13
N ALA A 186 -1.21 -7.63 2.32
CA ALA A 186 -0.56 -8.85 1.84
C ALA A 186 0.16 -9.62 2.96
N ALA A 187 0.83 -8.93 3.88
CA ALA A 187 1.50 -9.53 5.03
C ALA A 187 0.51 -10.08 6.07
N ALA A 188 -0.74 -9.59 6.10
CA ALA A 188 -1.80 -10.16 6.92
C ALA A 188 -2.19 -11.59 6.49
N ASN A 189 -1.54 -12.14 5.46
CA ASN A 189 -1.73 -13.52 5.00
C ASN A 189 -1.39 -14.62 6.03
N GLY A 190 -0.79 -14.26 7.17
CA GLY A 190 -0.58 -15.18 8.30
C GLY A 190 -1.86 -15.84 8.85
N LEU A 191 -3.03 -15.47 8.33
CA LEU A 191 -4.35 -16.02 8.66
C LEU A 191 -4.83 -17.12 7.68
N GLY A 192 -3.97 -17.58 6.77
CA GLY A 192 -4.21 -18.71 5.88
C GLY A 192 -4.94 -18.38 4.57
N ASP A 193 -4.82 -17.16 4.07
CA ASP A 193 -5.40 -16.78 2.79
C ASP A 193 -4.37 -17.02 1.63
N GLU A 194 -4.81 -16.88 0.38
CA GLU A 194 -3.94 -16.81 -0.80
C GLU A 194 -3.94 -15.36 -1.27
N VAL A 195 -2.83 -14.66 -1.08
CA VAL A 195 -2.67 -13.27 -1.53
C VAL A 195 -1.67 -13.19 -2.66
N ASN A 196 -2.15 -12.83 -3.84
CA ASN A 196 -1.34 -12.46 -4.99
C ASN A 196 -1.18 -10.94 -5.01
N HIS A 197 -0.04 -10.44 -4.54
CA HIS A 197 0.26 -9.01 -4.44
C HIS A 197 1.53 -8.64 -5.19
N LEU A 198 1.46 -7.57 -5.98
CA LEU A 198 2.57 -7.06 -6.78
C LEU A 198 2.44 -5.55 -6.97
N TYR A 199 3.58 -4.85 -7.08
CA TYR A 199 3.63 -3.50 -7.61
C TYR A 199 4.05 -3.51 -9.07
N TYR A 200 3.41 -2.71 -9.92
CA TYR A 200 3.84 -2.52 -11.30
C TYR A 200 4.93 -1.45 -11.37
N TRP A 201 6.12 -1.83 -11.83
CA TRP A 201 7.24 -0.91 -11.96
C TRP A 201 6.88 0.26 -12.88
N ASP A 202 7.22 1.46 -12.46
CA ASP A 202 6.98 2.76 -13.11
C ASP A 202 5.53 3.17 -13.42
N GLU A 203 4.56 2.33 -13.10
CA GLU A 203 3.16 2.64 -13.31
C GLU A 203 2.59 3.57 -12.24
N GLY A 204 1.59 4.35 -12.62
CA GLY A 204 0.88 5.30 -11.74
C GLY A 204 -0.41 4.76 -11.13
N HIS A 205 -1.22 5.68 -10.60
CA HIS A 205 -2.50 5.36 -9.99
C HIS A 205 -3.50 4.77 -11.00
N GLY A 206 -4.19 3.70 -10.61
CA GLY A 206 -5.19 3.03 -11.43
C GLY A 206 -4.64 2.14 -12.55
N ALA A 207 -3.33 1.86 -12.54
CA ALA A 207 -2.71 0.97 -13.52
C ALA A 207 -3.30 -0.44 -13.47
N ASN A 208 -3.44 -1.05 -14.65
CA ASN A 208 -3.96 -2.40 -14.84
C ASN A 208 -3.24 -3.07 -16.03
N THR A 209 -1.96 -3.39 -15.83
CA THR A 209 -1.07 -3.88 -16.90
C THR A 209 -1.04 -5.39 -17.05
N ASP A 210 -1.70 -6.14 -16.15
CA ASP A 210 -1.77 -7.61 -16.20
C ASP A 210 -3.21 -8.22 -16.26
N PRO A 211 -4.19 -7.62 -16.99
CA PRO A 211 -5.57 -8.09 -16.96
C PRO A 211 -5.72 -9.54 -17.46
N GLY A 212 -4.84 -9.99 -18.37
CA GLY A 212 -4.80 -11.40 -18.80
C GLY A 212 -4.43 -12.34 -17.64
N ASP A 213 -3.39 -12.00 -16.87
CA ASP A 213 -2.97 -12.78 -15.70
C ASP A 213 -4.07 -12.79 -14.63
N PHE A 214 -4.81 -11.69 -14.48
CA PHE A 214 -5.97 -11.62 -13.58
C PHE A 214 -7.08 -12.61 -13.98
N ILE A 215 -7.44 -12.67 -15.28
CA ILE A 215 -8.43 -13.65 -15.77
C ILE A 215 -7.93 -15.08 -15.60
N THR A 216 -6.65 -15.35 -15.87
CA THR A 216 -6.03 -16.67 -15.62
C THR A 216 -6.07 -17.03 -14.14
N TRP A 217 -5.81 -16.08 -13.25
CA TRP A 217 -5.91 -16.28 -11.80
C TRP A 217 -7.34 -16.59 -11.36
N ILE A 218 -8.35 -15.87 -11.88
CA ILE A 218 -9.77 -16.18 -11.61
C ILE A 218 -10.08 -17.62 -12.05
N ALA A 219 -9.66 -18.02 -13.25
CA ALA A 219 -9.89 -19.38 -13.74
C ALA A 219 -9.25 -20.44 -12.83
N LYS A 220 -8.03 -20.18 -12.34
CA LYS A 220 -7.34 -21.05 -11.37
C LYS A 220 -8.10 -21.17 -10.05
N VAL A 221 -8.51 -20.03 -9.47
CA VAL A 221 -9.21 -19.98 -8.17
C VAL A 221 -10.58 -20.66 -8.26
N THR A 222 -11.31 -20.44 -9.35
CA THR A 222 -12.67 -21.00 -9.54
C THR A 222 -12.69 -22.41 -10.10
N GLY A 223 -11.56 -22.90 -10.65
CA GLY A 223 -11.49 -24.16 -11.38
C GLY A 223 -12.14 -24.12 -12.77
N TYR A 224 -12.45 -22.93 -13.30
CA TYR A 224 -13.04 -22.76 -14.62
C TYR A 224 -12.05 -23.17 -15.73
N LYS A 225 -12.49 -24.06 -16.64
CA LYS A 225 -11.64 -24.63 -17.71
C LYS A 225 -12.02 -24.17 -19.13
N GLY A 226 -12.91 -23.19 -19.25
CA GLY A 226 -13.49 -22.79 -20.54
C GLY A 226 -14.41 -23.86 -21.14
N PRO A 227 -15.18 -23.52 -22.20
CA PRO A 227 -15.90 -24.53 -22.98
C PRO A 227 -14.88 -25.46 -23.65
N LYS A 228 -15.06 -26.78 -23.48
CA LYS A 228 -14.32 -27.77 -24.28
C LYS A 228 -14.76 -27.58 -25.73
N LYS A 229 -13.82 -27.24 -26.60
CA LYS A 229 -14.02 -27.28 -28.05
C LYS A 229 -14.10 -28.72 -28.53
#